data_AF-A0AAU0MUC9-F1
#
_entry.id   AF-A0AAU0MUC9-F1
#
_cell.length_a   1.000
_cell.length_b   1.000
_cell.length_c   1.000
_cell.angle_alpha   90.00
_cell.angle_beta   90.00
_cell.angle_gamma   90.00
#
_symmetry.space_group_name_H-M   'P 1'
#
loop_
_entity.id
_entity.type
_entity.pdbx_description
1 polymer ?
#
loop_
_entity_poly.entity_id
_entity_poly.type
_entity_poly.pdbx_seq_one_letter_code
_entity_poly.pdbx_strand_id
1 'polypeptide(L)'
;MSNQALHFDAPTVEVVSDSPRLEMLMTRLKQNGLRPIRATAEPDPSLPVPLLIDGYVITPEQMTKLVTRNRAGGERILIGLGTPRGTSVEVDIYIPEVTALDTLLPQLALKQRQISRQKELTLRNETFSGFLDQAALSALPDEQKSIFYVGGHGPEQIALRHACQIHGFDFKSFLTKRNLEDALLESSCTALIVDSRQIEPFTAAYLASLPYRPALQLISISANEPNEAVYAEADKVVVASVLNEAELSELLTEIDTQPQVPQPRHGISNEAFDKATGLYSRHFFETHLARQIRVANETAAPLSIVAIELEDHLRAPLISAAQIKPFLRETDMAARLSARHILVSLTDTPYRGAVAFARRLQDRIEHVTTTRVLEKRRFHTADSLISALTIKSGPSLRRRA
;
A
#
# COMPACT_ATOMS: atom_id res chain seq x y z
N MET A 1 2.98 0.74 36.83
CA MET A 1 3.65 -0.01 35.74
C MET A 1 2.67 -1.02 35.21
N SER A 2 2.05 -0.74 34.05
CA SER A 2 0.99 -1.57 33.47
C SER A 2 1.63 -2.75 32.75
N ASN A 3 1.32 -3.97 33.17
CA ASN A 3 1.58 -5.19 32.40
C ASN A 3 0.67 -5.15 31.16
N GLN A 4 1.18 -4.65 30.03
CA GLN A 4 0.53 -4.84 28.75
C GLN A 4 0.55 -6.34 28.43
N ALA A 5 -0.63 -6.96 28.49
CA ALA A 5 -0.84 -8.30 28.00
C ALA A 5 -0.42 -8.36 26.52
N LEU A 6 0.41 -9.35 26.18
CA LEU A 6 0.75 -9.66 24.79
C LEU A 6 -0.55 -9.85 24.01
N HIS A 7 -0.90 -8.89 23.16
CA HIS A 7 -2.05 -9.02 22.27
C HIS A 7 -1.76 -10.19 21.32
N PHE A 8 -2.70 -11.12 21.16
CA PHE A 8 -2.56 -12.26 20.24
C PHE A 8 -2.28 -11.81 18.79
N ASP A 9 -2.76 -10.61 18.45
CA ASP A 9 -2.65 -9.95 17.15
C ASP A 9 -1.34 -9.17 16.95
N ALA A 10 -0.43 -9.17 17.93
CA ALA A 10 0.86 -8.49 17.82
C ALA A 10 1.71 -9.10 16.69
N PRO A 11 2.36 -8.27 15.83
CA PRO A 11 3.20 -8.78 14.76
C PRO A 11 4.37 -9.58 15.33
N THR A 12 4.66 -10.73 14.73
CA THR A 12 5.80 -11.55 15.12
C THR A 12 7.07 -11.05 14.43
N VAL A 13 8.21 -11.08 15.12
CA VAL A 13 9.52 -10.75 14.54
C VAL A 13 10.52 -11.80 15.00
N GLU A 14 11.26 -12.39 14.07
CA GLU A 14 12.34 -13.32 14.38
C GLU A 14 13.64 -12.55 14.62
N VAL A 15 14.40 -12.88 15.67
CA VAL A 15 15.58 -12.11 16.10
C VAL A 15 16.85 -12.95 16.05
N VAL A 16 17.83 -12.50 15.25
CA VAL A 16 19.20 -13.04 15.19
C VAL A 16 20.12 -12.13 16.01
N SER A 17 20.56 -12.63 17.16
CA SER A 17 21.51 -11.97 18.07
C SER A 17 22.06 -13.01 19.05
N ASP A 18 23.17 -12.71 19.74
CA ASP A 18 23.71 -13.56 20.81
C ASP A 18 23.30 -13.08 22.21
N SER A 19 23.32 -13.99 23.18
CA SER A 19 23.15 -13.66 24.59
C SER A 19 24.36 -12.86 25.09
N PRO A 20 24.20 -11.80 25.92
CA PRO A 20 22.98 -11.35 26.61
C PRO A 20 22.09 -10.38 25.82
N ARG A 21 22.55 -9.93 24.66
CA ARG A 21 21.89 -8.87 23.88
C ARG A 21 20.55 -9.30 23.30
N LEU A 22 20.43 -10.58 22.93
CA LEU A 22 19.17 -11.20 22.53
C LEU A 22 18.06 -10.98 23.56
N GLU A 23 18.32 -11.22 24.85
CA GLU A 23 17.30 -11.08 25.92
C GLU A 23 16.84 -9.63 26.09
N MET A 24 17.78 -8.68 25.98
CA MET A 24 17.48 -7.25 25.99
C MET A 24 16.58 -6.87 24.80
N LEU A 25 16.93 -7.32 23.59
CA LEU A 25 16.14 -7.03 22.38
C LEU A 25 14.74 -7.66 22.46
N MET A 26 14.64 -8.90 22.91
CA MET A 26 13.35 -9.57 23.11
C MET A 26 12.48 -8.80 24.13
N THR A 27 13.07 -8.28 25.20
CA THR A 27 12.34 -7.48 26.19
C THR A 27 11.85 -6.16 25.60
N ARG A 28 12.72 -5.44 24.87
CA ARG A 28 12.38 -4.15 24.24
C ARG A 28 11.30 -4.30 23.17
N LEU A 29 11.40 -5.31 22.31
CA LEU A 29 10.41 -5.58 21.27
C LEU A 29 9.03 -5.88 21.88
N LYS A 30 8.98 -6.66 22.97
CA LYS A 30 7.71 -6.90 23.71
C LYS A 30 7.12 -5.62 24.28
N GLN A 31 7.94 -4.73 24.83
CA GLN A 31 7.49 -3.43 25.36
C GLN A 31 6.91 -2.52 24.27
N ASN A 32 7.36 -2.68 23.02
CA ASN A 32 6.87 -1.94 21.85
C ASN A 32 5.74 -2.67 21.10
N GLY A 33 5.07 -3.63 21.74
CA GLY A 33 3.89 -4.30 21.16
C GLY A 33 4.18 -5.32 20.06
N LEU A 34 5.43 -5.79 19.94
CA LEU A 34 5.81 -6.87 19.03
C LEU A 34 5.91 -8.21 19.76
N ARG A 35 5.82 -9.31 19.01
CA ARG A 35 6.02 -10.68 19.50
C ARG A 35 7.36 -11.21 18.99
N PRO A 36 8.47 -10.98 19.69
CA PRO A 36 9.76 -11.49 19.26
C PRO A 36 9.87 -12.99 19.50
N ILE A 37 10.41 -13.70 18.52
CA ILE A 37 10.84 -15.10 18.61
C ILE A 37 12.35 -15.17 18.35
N ARG A 38 13.02 -16.11 19.01
CA ARG A 38 14.44 -16.34 18.79
C ARG A 38 14.64 -17.03 17.45
N ALA A 39 15.57 -16.53 16.64
CA ALA A 39 15.97 -17.20 15.42
C ALA A 39 16.77 -18.48 15.73
N THR A 40 16.62 -19.48 14.88
CA THR A 40 17.58 -20.59 14.81
C THR A 40 18.94 -20.09 14.31
N ALA A 41 20.01 -20.85 14.53
CA ALA A 41 21.35 -20.51 14.02
C ALA A 41 21.35 -20.28 12.50
N GLU A 42 20.44 -20.95 11.79
CA GLU A 42 20.09 -20.69 10.41
C GLU A 42 18.59 -20.42 10.30
N PRO A 43 18.16 -19.15 10.19
CA PRO A 43 16.76 -18.79 10.03
C PRO A 43 16.20 -19.39 8.73
N ASP A 44 14.97 -19.90 8.77
CA ASP A 44 14.29 -20.45 7.59
C ASP A 44 13.86 -19.31 6.65
N PRO A 45 14.40 -19.23 5.42
CA PRO A 45 14.05 -18.19 4.45
C PRO A 45 12.58 -18.19 4.02
N SER A 46 11.90 -19.33 4.13
CA SER A 46 10.52 -19.48 3.68
C SER A 46 9.50 -18.92 4.69
N LEU A 47 9.93 -18.59 5.91
CA LEU A 47 9.06 -17.99 6.91
C LEU A 47 8.69 -16.56 6.51
N PRO A 48 7.39 -16.20 6.45
CA PRO A 48 6.95 -14.86 6.06
C PRO A 48 7.15 -13.81 7.18
N VAL A 49 7.74 -14.21 8.30
CA VAL A 49 7.92 -13.36 9.48
C VAL A 49 9.15 -12.44 9.28
N PRO A 50 9.06 -11.14 9.61
CA PRO A 50 10.21 -10.24 9.56
C PRO A 50 11.43 -10.78 10.33
N LEU A 51 12.63 -10.57 9.79
CA LEU A 51 13.91 -10.93 10.42
C LEU A 51 14.62 -9.69 10.95
N LEU A 52 14.88 -9.62 12.24
CA LEU A 52 15.78 -8.63 12.83
C LEU A 52 17.17 -9.21 13.00
N ILE A 53 18.15 -8.58 12.37
CA ILE A 53 19.55 -8.98 12.37
C ILE A 53 20.35 -7.95 13.18
N ASP A 54 20.91 -8.36 14.31
CA ASP A 54 21.68 -7.51 15.21
C ASP A 54 23.14 -7.33 14.73
N GLY A 55 23.38 -6.26 13.99
CA GLY A 55 24.68 -5.92 13.41
C GLY A 55 25.76 -5.54 14.44
N TYR A 56 25.41 -5.41 15.73
CA TYR A 56 26.41 -5.22 16.79
C TYR A 56 27.13 -6.51 17.20
N VAL A 57 26.53 -7.66 16.90
CA VAL A 57 27.03 -8.98 17.29
C VAL A 57 27.43 -9.81 16.07
N ILE A 58 26.69 -9.64 14.98
CA ILE A 58 26.86 -10.42 13.76
C ILE A 58 27.94 -9.77 12.90
N THR A 59 28.86 -10.57 12.36
CA THR A 59 29.92 -10.05 11.49
C THR A 59 29.37 -9.60 10.14
N PRO A 60 30.03 -8.65 9.44
CA PRO A 60 29.70 -8.25 8.07
C PRO A 60 29.46 -9.43 7.10
N GLU A 61 30.29 -10.47 7.19
CA GLU A 61 30.20 -11.65 6.35
C GLU A 61 28.95 -12.49 6.67
N GLN A 62 28.64 -12.67 7.95
CA GLN A 62 27.43 -13.37 8.40
C GLN A 62 26.17 -12.61 8.01
N MET A 63 26.16 -11.27 8.16
CA MET A 63 25.07 -10.40 7.72
C MET A 63 24.81 -10.57 6.23
N THR A 64 25.86 -10.50 5.40
CA THR A 64 25.77 -10.71 3.96
C THR A 64 25.16 -12.08 3.63
N LYS A 65 25.69 -13.15 4.24
CA LYS A 65 25.17 -14.52 4.05
C LYS A 65 23.69 -14.64 4.43
N LEU A 66 23.30 -14.09 5.58
CA LEU A 66 21.92 -14.13 6.05
C LEU A 66 20.99 -13.37 5.10
N VAL A 67 21.35 -12.16 4.68
CA VAL A 67 20.53 -11.35 3.78
C VAL A 67 20.41 -12.03 2.42
N THR A 68 21.52 -12.44 1.78
CA THR A 68 21.47 -13.10 0.47
C THR A 68 20.62 -14.37 0.50
N ARG A 69 20.77 -15.20 1.55
CA ARG A 69 19.97 -16.43 1.70
C ARG A 69 18.48 -16.14 1.88
N ASN A 70 18.13 -15.19 2.74
CA ASN A 70 16.73 -14.88 3.01
C ASN A 70 16.06 -14.20 1.80
N ARG A 71 16.78 -13.34 1.06
CA ARG A 71 16.30 -12.76 -0.20
C ARG A 71 16.07 -13.82 -1.28
N ALA A 72 16.95 -14.81 -1.37
CA ALA A 72 16.79 -15.90 -2.35
C ALA A 72 15.64 -16.85 -2.00
N GLY A 73 15.31 -16.99 -0.72
CA GLY A 73 14.32 -17.95 -0.25
C GLY A 73 12.92 -17.40 0.04
N GLY A 74 12.70 -16.08 -0.03
CA GLY A 74 11.38 -15.50 0.15
C GLY A 74 11.33 -13.97 0.24
N GLU A 75 10.12 -13.43 0.30
CA GLU A 75 9.83 -12.00 0.39
C GLU A 75 9.60 -11.54 1.85
N ARG A 76 10.35 -12.09 2.80
CA ARG A 76 10.28 -11.66 4.21
C ARG A 76 10.98 -10.31 4.38
N ILE A 77 10.43 -9.46 5.25
CA ILE A 77 11.03 -8.15 5.56
C ILE A 77 12.31 -8.37 6.38
N LEU A 78 13.42 -7.78 5.94
CA LEU A 78 14.71 -7.81 6.62
C LEU A 78 14.97 -6.49 7.34
N ILE A 79 15.28 -6.57 8.64
CA ILE A 79 15.55 -5.45 9.52
C ILE A 79 17.01 -5.53 9.98
N GLY A 80 17.80 -4.50 9.68
CA GLY A 80 19.15 -4.35 10.22
C GLY A 80 19.14 -3.46 11.47
N LEU A 81 19.77 -3.91 12.55
CA LEU A 81 19.98 -3.10 13.77
C LEU A 81 21.45 -2.77 13.95
N GLY A 82 21.79 -1.49 14.13
CA GLY A 82 23.17 -1.04 14.35
C GLY A 82 23.92 -0.73 13.07
N THR A 83 25.15 -0.23 13.19
CA THR A 83 25.92 0.22 12.02
C THR A 83 26.49 -0.94 11.21
N PRO A 84 26.12 -1.11 9.93
CA PRO A 84 26.79 -2.02 9.02
C PRO A 84 28.07 -1.32 8.59
N ARG A 85 29.09 -1.27 9.46
CA ARG A 85 30.39 -0.72 9.06
C ARG A 85 30.98 -1.63 7.98
N GLY A 86 30.80 -1.26 6.72
CA GLY A 86 31.44 -1.90 5.58
C GLY A 86 30.65 -3.00 4.87
N THR A 87 29.35 -3.19 5.13
CA THR A 87 28.51 -4.09 4.31
C THR A 87 27.65 -3.31 3.34
N SER A 88 27.81 -3.58 2.03
CA SER A 88 26.95 -3.06 0.95
C SER A 88 25.59 -3.78 0.87
N VAL A 89 25.08 -4.26 2.00
CA VAL A 89 23.97 -5.22 2.03
C VAL A 89 22.68 -4.48 2.38
N GLU A 90 21.75 -4.49 1.43
CA GLU A 90 20.50 -3.74 1.49
C GLU A 90 19.42 -4.50 2.27
N VAL A 91 19.11 -4.00 3.48
CA VAL A 91 17.97 -4.45 4.31
C VAL A 91 16.75 -3.58 4.03
N ASP A 92 15.55 -4.09 4.28
CA ASP A 92 14.30 -3.37 4.02
C ASP A 92 14.03 -2.23 5.02
N ILE A 93 14.45 -2.45 6.27
CA ILE A 93 14.31 -1.51 7.38
C ILE A 93 15.65 -1.42 8.09
N TYR A 94 16.11 -0.20 8.33
CA TYR A 94 17.33 0.04 9.08
C TYR A 94 17.05 0.78 10.37
N ILE A 95 17.52 0.23 11.49
CA ILE A 95 17.39 0.82 12.82
C ILE A 95 18.80 1.13 13.33
N PRO A 96 19.19 2.41 13.46
CA PRO A 96 20.56 2.76 13.79
C PRO A 96 20.95 2.35 15.21
N GLU A 97 20.01 2.43 16.15
CA GLU A 97 20.26 2.21 17.58
C GLU A 97 19.11 1.47 18.25
N VAL A 98 19.39 0.80 19.36
CA VAL A 98 18.39 0.06 20.17
C VAL A 98 17.27 0.98 20.67
N THR A 99 17.59 2.24 20.93
CA THR A 99 16.65 3.28 21.36
C THR A 99 15.54 3.52 20.33
N ALA A 100 15.86 3.42 19.04
CA ALA A 100 14.92 3.64 17.93
C ALA A 100 14.04 2.43 17.59
N LEU A 101 14.08 1.35 18.39
CA LEU A 101 13.24 0.15 18.21
C LEU A 101 11.75 0.42 18.45
N ASP A 102 11.39 1.53 19.08
CA ASP A 102 10.02 2.01 19.23
C ASP A 102 9.36 2.35 17.88
N THR A 103 10.14 2.83 16.91
CA THR A 103 9.68 3.12 15.55
C THR A 103 9.49 1.87 14.68
N LEU A 104 9.93 0.68 15.12
CA LEU A 104 9.90 -0.52 14.28
C LEU A 104 8.49 -0.95 13.89
N LEU A 105 7.53 -0.86 14.81
CA LEU A 105 6.15 -1.26 14.55
C LEU A 105 5.50 -0.42 13.42
N PRO A 106 5.52 0.93 13.46
CA PRO A 106 5.00 1.73 12.36
C PRO A 106 5.80 1.56 11.07
N GLN A 107 7.13 1.35 11.14
CA GLN A 107 7.94 1.06 9.95
C GLN A 107 7.58 -0.29 9.29
N LEU A 108 7.31 -1.33 10.08
CA LEU A 108 6.81 -2.61 9.58
C LEU A 108 5.45 -2.46 8.90
N ALA A 109 4.53 -1.71 9.52
CA ALA A 109 3.22 -1.45 8.95
C ALA A 109 3.30 -0.66 7.63
N LEU A 110 4.22 0.30 7.55
CA LEU A 110 4.53 1.02 6.30
C LEU A 110 5.06 0.08 5.22
N LYS A 111 6.10 -0.71 5.53
CA LYS A 111 6.74 -1.60 4.56
C LYS A 111 5.78 -2.68 4.07
N GLN A 112 4.96 -3.22 4.95
CA GLN A 112 3.91 -4.19 4.57
C GLN A 112 2.90 -3.57 3.60
N ARG A 113 2.48 -2.32 3.82
CA ARG A 113 1.60 -1.61 2.89
C ARG A 113 2.26 -1.38 1.53
N GLN A 114 3.52 -0.97 1.50
CA GLN A 114 4.29 -0.82 0.26
C GLN A 114 4.33 -2.14 -0.53
N ILE A 115 4.64 -3.25 0.13
CA ILE A 115 4.71 -4.58 -0.51
C ILE A 115 3.34 -4.97 -1.07
N SER A 116 2.27 -4.84 -0.27
CA SER A 116 0.91 -5.17 -0.70
C SER A 116 0.46 -4.31 -1.88
N ARG A 117 0.77 -3.00 -1.85
CA ARG A 117 0.53 -2.08 -2.95
C ARG A 117 1.25 -2.54 -4.21
N GLN A 118 2.56 -2.73 -4.13
CA GLN A 118 3.40 -3.11 -5.27
C GLN A 118 2.94 -4.40 -5.95
N LYS A 119 2.59 -5.42 -5.14
CA LYS A 119 2.01 -6.67 -5.63
C LYS A 119 0.70 -6.45 -6.37
N GLU A 120 -0.20 -5.67 -5.79
CA GLU A 120 -1.49 -5.37 -6.41
C GLU A 120 -1.33 -4.52 -7.68
N LEU A 121 -0.42 -3.54 -7.72
CA LEU A 121 -0.12 -2.78 -8.94
C LEU A 121 0.39 -3.70 -10.06
N THR A 122 1.30 -4.62 -9.72
CA THR A 122 1.83 -5.61 -10.67
C THR A 122 0.70 -6.49 -11.23
N LEU A 123 -0.15 -7.06 -10.37
CA LEU A 123 -1.31 -7.87 -10.77
C LEU A 123 -2.32 -7.09 -11.61
N ARG A 124 -2.49 -5.80 -11.29
CA ARG A 124 -3.40 -4.92 -12.03
C ARG A 124 -2.82 -4.58 -13.40
N ASN A 125 -1.52 -4.37 -13.52
CA ASN A 125 -0.84 -4.17 -14.80
C ASN A 125 -0.92 -5.42 -15.68
N GLU A 126 -0.72 -6.61 -15.11
CA GLU A 126 -0.99 -7.89 -15.80
C GLU A 126 -2.45 -8.03 -16.23
N THR A 127 -3.37 -7.41 -15.49
CA THR A 127 -4.78 -7.38 -15.90
C THR A 127 -4.98 -6.44 -17.06
N PHE A 128 -4.48 -5.21 -16.95
CA PHE A 128 -4.57 -4.22 -18.02
C PHE A 128 -3.94 -4.71 -19.32
N SER A 129 -2.84 -5.47 -19.30
CA SER A 129 -2.23 -5.99 -20.53
C SER A 129 -3.17 -6.85 -21.38
N GLY A 130 -4.19 -7.47 -20.77
CA GLY A 130 -5.25 -8.19 -21.50
C GLY A 130 -6.34 -7.30 -22.10
N PHE A 131 -6.34 -6.01 -21.78
CA PHE A 131 -7.32 -4.99 -22.20
C PHE A 131 -6.66 -3.83 -22.97
N LEU A 132 -5.38 -3.93 -23.28
CA LEU A 132 -4.68 -2.95 -24.12
C LEU A 132 -4.94 -3.27 -25.59
N ASP A 133 -5.30 -2.24 -26.36
CA ASP A 133 -5.25 -2.33 -27.81
C ASP A 133 -3.77 -2.40 -28.23
N GLN A 134 -3.38 -3.43 -28.99
CA GLN A 134 -1.97 -3.60 -29.43
C GLN A 134 -1.44 -2.37 -30.20
N ALA A 135 -2.34 -1.60 -30.85
CA ALA A 135 -2.00 -0.37 -31.55
C ALA A 135 -1.66 0.81 -30.62
N ALA A 136 -2.09 0.80 -29.35
CA ALA A 136 -1.88 1.90 -28.42
C ALA A 136 -0.61 1.75 -27.56
N LEU A 137 -0.09 0.52 -27.44
CA LEU A 137 1.19 0.22 -26.77
C LEU A 137 2.40 0.83 -27.48
N SER A 138 2.33 1.05 -28.79
CA SER A 138 3.44 1.58 -29.61
C SER A 138 3.46 3.10 -29.74
N ALA A 139 2.47 3.82 -29.16
CA ALA A 139 2.29 5.26 -29.30
C ALA A 139 2.22 5.99 -27.95
N LEU A 140 2.77 5.40 -26.88
CA LEU A 140 2.99 6.14 -25.64
C LEU A 140 4.18 7.07 -25.87
N PRO A 141 4.00 8.41 -25.95
CA PRO A 141 5.13 9.30 -25.84
C PRO A 141 5.83 9.02 -24.50
N ASP A 142 7.16 9.21 -24.46
CA ASP A 142 7.90 9.29 -23.19
C ASP A 142 7.30 10.46 -22.40
N GLU A 143 6.30 10.16 -21.57
CA GLU A 143 5.62 11.16 -20.77
C GLU A 143 6.59 11.59 -19.68
N GLN A 144 7.05 12.83 -19.75
CA GLN A 144 8.03 13.36 -18.82
C GLN A 144 7.49 13.25 -17.39
N LYS A 145 8.08 12.34 -16.60
CA LYS A 145 7.67 12.07 -15.22
C LYS A 145 7.80 13.33 -14.39
N SER A 146 6.73 13.74 -13.71
CA SER A 146 6.76 14.90 -12.82
C SER A 146 6.82 14.50 -11.35
N ILE A 147 7.65 15.20 -10.57
CA ILE A 147 7.73 15.09 -9.12
C ILE A 147 7.23 16.39 -8.51
N PHE A 148 6.25 16.26 -7.61
CA PHE A 148 5.65 17.38 -6.90
C PHE A 148 6.21 17.47 -5.49
N TYR A 149 6.55 18.67 -5.05
CA TYR A 149 7.03 18.93 -3.69
C TYR A 149 6.08 19.86 -2.95
N VAL A 150 5.74 19.51 -1.72
CA VAL A 150 4.90 20.30 -0.81
C VAL A 150 5.66 20.55 0.48
N GLY A 151 5.97 21.80 0.76
CA GLY A 151 6.75 22.20 1.92
C GLY A 151 7.37 23.57 1.73
N GLY A 152 8.05 24.07 2.76
CA GLY A 152 8.75 25.34 2.68
C GLY A 152 10.02 25.27 1.81
N HIS A 153 10.57 26.44 1.56
CA HIS A 153 11.81 26.61 0.80
C HIS A 153 13.00 26.35 1.73
N GLY A 154 13.73 25.27 1.47
CA GLY A 154 14.88 24.84 2.26
C GLY A 154 16.00 24.24 1.39
N PRO A 155 17.19 24.01 1.96
CA PRO A 155 18.32 23.40 1.25
C PRO A 155 17.95 22.01 0.68
N GLU A 156 17.09 21.25 1.35
CA GLU A 156 16.63 19.93 0.91
C GLU A 156 15.77 20.03 -0.36
N GLN A 157 14.92 21.06 -0.46
CA GLN A 157 14.14 21.32 -1.68
C GLN A 157 15.04 21.65 -2.87
N ILE A 158 16.10 22.43 -2.63
CA ILE A 158 17.06 22.81 -3.68
C ILE A 158 17.84 21.58 -4.14
N ALA A 159 18.34 20.77 -3.20
CA ALA A 159 19.04 19.52 -3.49
C ALA A 159 18.15 18.55 -4.26
N LEU A 160 16.89 18.38 -3.84
CA LEU A 160 15.91 17.54 -4.50
C LEU A 160 15.60 18.05 -5.92
N ARG A 161 15.43 19.36 -6.13
CA ARG A 161 15.21 19.95 -7.45
C ARG A 161 16.39 19.65 -8.39
N HIS A 162 17.61 19.83 -7.91
CA HIS A 162 18.82 19.55 -8.68
C HIS A 162 18.93 18.05 -9.03
N ALA A 163 18.67 17.17 -8.07
CA ALA A 163 18.65 15.73 -8.30
C ALA A 163 17.57 15.33 -9.32
N CYS A 164 16.36 15.89 -9.23
CA CYS A 164 15.30 15.66 -10.22
C CYS A 164 15.73 16.05 -11.63
N GLN A 165 16.41 17.19 -11.79
CA GLN A 165 16.92 17.65 -13.09
C GLN A 165 17.94 16.68 -13.69
N ILE A 166 18.86 16.15 -12.87
CA ILE A 166 19.85 15.15 -13.31
C ILE A 166 19.16 13.87 -13.79
N HIS A 167 18.12 13.43 -13.07
CA HIS A 167 17.37 12.21 -13.37
C HIS A 167 16.25 12.40 -14.40
N GLY A 168 16.13 13.59 -15.01
CA GLY A 168 15.16 13.86 -16.08
C GLY A 168 13.71 14.09 -15.62
N PHE A 169 13.47 14.25 -14.32
CA PHE A 169 12.14 14.54 -13.78
C PHE A 169 11.78 16.04 -13.89
N ASP A 170 10.54 16.33 -14.25
CA ASP A 170 9.97 17.68 -14.14
C ASP A 170 9.62 17.97 -12.67
N PHE A 171 10.26 18.96 -12.05
CA PHE A 171 10.09 19.28 -10.64
C PHE A 171 9.16 20.49 -10.45
N LYS A 172 8.07 20.31 -9.70
CA LYS A 172 7.15 21.40 -9.34
C LYS A 172 6.97 21.50 -7.83
N SER A 173 7.08 22.71 -7.29
CA SER A 173 6.89 22.98 -5.87
C SER A 173 5.60 23.75 -5.62
N PHE A 174 4.82 23.32 -4.63
CA PHE A 174 3.56 23.92 -4.25
C PHE A 174 3.59 24.33 -2.77
N LEU A 175 3.15 25.55 -2.51
CA LEU A 175 3.04 26.10 -1.15
C LEU A 175 1.61 26.01 -0.62
N THR A 176 0.61 25.96 -1.50
CA THR A 176 -0.81 26.00 -1.13
C THR A 176 -1.55 24.79 -1.69
N LYS A 177 -2.57 24.35 -0.95
CA LYS A 177 -3.51 23.31 -1.38
C LYS A 177 -4.03 23.56 -2.79
N ARG A 178 -4.60 24.75 -3.05
CA ARG A 178 -5.32 25.05 -4.30
C ARG A 178 -4.48 24.79 -5.55
N ASN A 179 -3.23 25.25 -5.55
CA ASN A 179 -2.33 25.06 -6.69
C ASN A 179 -1.93 23.59 -6.87
N LEU A 180 -1.82 22.85 -5.77
CA LEU A 180 -1.57 21.41 -5.79
C LEU A 180 -2.76 20.65 -6.37
N GLU A 181 -4.01 21.00 -6.02
CA GLU A 181 -5.20 20.34 -6.57
C GLU A 181 -5.27 20.49 -8.09
N ASP A 182 -5.12 21.73 -8.58
CA ASP A 182 -5.17 22.04 -10.01
C ASP A 182 -4.05 21.29 -10.76
N ALA A 183 -2.82 21.34 -10.24
CA ALA A 183 -1.69 20.67 -10.87
C ALA A 183 -1.81 19.13 -10.89
N LEU A 184 -2.36 18.54 -9.81
CA LEU A 184 -2.60 17.10 -9.76
C LEU A 184 -3.67 16.68 -10.79
N LEU A 185 -4.66 17.53 -11.11
CA LEU A 185 -5.68 17.21 -12.12
C LEU A 185 -5.14 17.25 -13.56
N GLU A 186 -4.21 18.17 -13.81
CA GLU A 186 -3.70 18.49 -15.15
C GLU A 186 -2.50 17.64 -15.59
N SER A 187 -1.68 17.13 -14.66
CA SER A 187 -0.41 16.48 -15.00
C SER A 187 -0.25 15.05 -14.49
N SER A 188 0.65 14.30 -15.14
CA SER A 188 1.11 12.96 -14.77
C SER A 188 2.15 13.02 -13.63
N CYS A 189 1.70 13.46 -12.47
CA CYS A 189 2.52 13.41 -11.26
C CYS A 189 2.78 11.95 -10.86
N THR A 190 4.07 11.59 -10.78
CA THR A 190 4.58 10.26 -10.44
C THR A 190 4.80 10.11 -8.93
N ALA A 191 5.28 11.18 -8.28
CA ALA A 191 5.53 11.18 -6.85
C ALA A 191 5.23 12.57 -6.24
N LEU A 192 4.64 12.55 -5.05
CA LEU A 192 4.37 13.70 -4.21
C LEU A 192 5.26 13.62 -2.97
N ILE A 193 6.24 14.49 -2.89
CA ILE A 193 7.17 14.61 -1.76
C ILE A 193 6.66 15.70 -0.83
N VAL A 194 6.51 15.37 0.45
CA VAL A 194 5.91 16.23 1.46
C VAL A 194 6.90 16.45 2.59
N ASP A 195 7.32 17.68 2.82
CA ASP A 195 8.09 18.04 4.00
C ASP A 195 7.16 18.19 5.21
N SER A 196 7.05 17.11 5.99
CA SER A 196 6.21 17.06 7.19
C SER A 196 6.65 18.04 8.29
N ARG A 197 7.87 18.57 8.22
CA ARG A 197 8.41 19.54 9.19
C ARG A 197 7.83 20.94 8.97
N GLN A 198 7.40 21.23 7.74
CA GLN A 198 7.02 22.58 7.31
C GLN A 198 5.64 22.63 6.65
N ILE A 199 4.87 21.54 6.70
CA ILE A 199 3.55 21.48 6.09
C ILE A 199 2.50 22.20 6.93
N GLU A 200 1.66 23.00 6.27
CA GLU A 200 0.51 23.62 6.92
C GLU A 200 -0.55 22.57 7.29
N PRO A 201 -1.20 22.68 8.47
CA PRO A 201 -2.21 21.70 8.93
C PRO A 201 -3.34 21.43 7.94
N PHE A 202 -3.76 22.46 7.19
CA PHE A 202 -4.81 22.33 6.18
C PHE A 202 -4.35 21.54 4.95
N THR A 203 -3.09 21.72 4.54
CA THR A 203 -2.48 20.95 3.46
C THR A 203 -2.28 19.50 3.90
N ALA A 204 -1.87 19.26 5.14
CA ALA A 204 -1.78 17.91 5.70
C ALA A 204 -3.15 17.19 5.70
N ALA A 205 -4.20 17.84 6.21
CA ALA A 205 -5.55 17.29 6.18
C ALA A 205 -6.06 17.03 4.75
N TYR A 206 -5.65 17.86 3.79
CA TYR A 206 -5.96 17.63 2.38
C TYR A 206 -5.25 16.40 1.81
N LEU A 207 -3.94 16.25 2.07
CA LEU A 207 -3.18 15.07 1.64
C LEU A 207 -3.79 13.78 2.19
N ALA A 208 -4.20 13.78 3.45
CA ALA A 208 -4.93 12.68 4.08
C ALA A 208 -6.27 12.36 3.39
N SER A 209 -6.86 13.35 2.70
CA SER A 209 -8.14 13.25 1.99
C SER A 209 -7.99 13.05 0.48
N LEU A 210 -6.76 13.05 -0.06
CA LEU A 210 -6.54 12.96 -1.49
C LEU A 210 -7.17 11.68 -2.05
N PRO A 211 -8.05 11.77 -3.06
CA PRO A 211 -8.65 10.58 -3.64
C PRO A 211 -7.59 9.72 -4.30
N TYR A 212 -7.79 8.41 -4.20
CA TYR A 212 -6.92 7.37 -4.76
C TYR A 212 -6.38 7.71 -6.16
N ARG A 213 -5.05 7.76 -6.26
CA ARG A 213 -4.29 7.89 -7.51
C ARG A 213 -3.36 6.68 -7.60
N PRO A 214 -3.70 5.63 -8.38
CA PRO A 214 -2.95 4.38 -8.43
C PRO A 214 -1.44 4.53 -8.72
N ALA A 215 -1.04 5.66 -9.30
CA ALA A 215 0.31 5.97 -9.74
C ALA A 215 1.07 6.98 -8.86
N LEU A 216 0.44 7.58 -7.84
CA LEU A 216 1.07 8.64 -7.04
C LEU A 216 1.72 8.05 -5.78
N GLN A 217 3.04 8.13 -5.66
CA GLN A 217 3.73 7.80 -4.40
C GLN A 217 3.76 9.02 -3.47
N LEU A 218 3.33 8.87 -2.22
CA LEU A 218 3.42 9.89 -1.19
C LEU A 218 4.66 9.66 -0.32
N ILE A 219 5.68 10.51 -0.48
CA ILE A 219 6.94 10.40 0.25
C ILE A 219 6.98 11.52 1.28
N SER A 220 7.09 11.19 2.56
CA SER A 220 7.23 12.18 3.62
C SER A 220 8.69 12.36 4.03
N ILE A 221 9.18 13.60 3.97
CA ILE A 221 10.44 13.99 4.60
C ILE A 221 10.10 14.39 6.03
N SER A 222 10.74 13.74 7.02
CA SER A 222 10.49 13.98 8.43
C SER A 222 11.74 14.40 9.20
N ALA A 223 11.52 14.87 10.42
CA ALA A 223 12.58 15.08 11.40
C ALA A 223 13.22 13.74 11.81
N ASN A 224 14.26 13.80 12.64
CA ASN A 224 14.99 12.60 13.10
C ASN A 224 14.09 11.56 13.79
N GLU A 225 12.96 11.98 14.34
CA GLU A 225 11.96 11.13 14.99
C GLU A 225 10.60 11.36 14.33
N PRO A 226 10.27 10.63 13.25
CA PRO A 226 8.95 10.69 12.63
C PRO A 226 7.87 10.23 13.60
N ASN A 227 6.78 10.99 13.69
CA ASN A 227 5.64 10.63 14.52
C ASN A 227 4.75 9.58 13.83
N GLU A 228 3.85 8.95 14.60
CA GLU A 228 2.94 7.92 14.10
C GLU A 228 2.02 8.42 12.96
N ALA A 229 1.66 9.72 12.98
CA ALA A 229 0.81 10.31 11.95
C ALA A 229 1.51 10.39 10.58
N VAL A 230 2.82 10.70 10.55
CA VAL A 230 3.63 10.70 9.33
C VAL A 230 3.67 9.29 8.71
N TYR A 231 3.83 8.26 9.54
CA TYR A 231 3.80 6.89 9.07
C TYR A 231 2.41 6.48 8.57
N ALA A 232 1.33 6.93 9.21
CA ALA A 232 -0.02 6.51 8.84
C ALA A 232 -0.39 6.90 7.40
N GLU A 233 0.06 8.05 6.93
CA GLU A 233 -0.37 8.63 5.66
C GLU A 233 0.63 8.45 4.51
N ALA A 234 1.93 8.38 4.81
CA ALA A 234 2.95 8.25 3.78
C ALA A 234 3.02 6.84 3.19
N ASP A 235 3.46 6.75 1.93
CA ASP A 235 3.92 5.51 1.30
C ASP A 235 5.36 5.22 1.66
N LYS A 236 6.21 6.25 1.77
CA LYS A 236 7.61 6.16 2.19
C LYS A 236 7.94 7.31 3.14
N VAL A 237 8.72 7.04 4.19
CA VAL A 237 9.22 8.07 5.10
C VAL A 237 10.73 8.15 4.95
N VAL A 238 11.24 9.36 4.75
CA VAL A 238 12.66 9.66 4.61
C VAL A 238 13.06 10.64 5.71
N VAL A 239 14.17 10.35 6.40
CA VAL A 239 14.66 11.18 7.50
C VAL A 239 15.60 12.26 6.95
N ALA A 240 15.30 13.52 7.26
CA ALA A 240 16.01 14.65 6.66
C ALA A 240 17.51 14.73 6.98
N SER A 241 17.94 14.25 8.16
CA SER A 241 19.36 14.25 8.53
C SER A 241 20.21 13.24 7.76
N VAL A 242 19.55 12.28 7.11
CA VAL A 242 20.21 11.18 6.39
C VAL A 242 20.33 11.54 4.91
N LEU A 243 19.36 12.30 4.38
CA LEU A 243 19.28 12.78 2.99
C LEU A 243 20.56 13.46 2.50
N ASN A 244 21.39 12.67 1.83
CA ASN A 244 22.54 13.10 1.06
C ASN A 244 22.29 12.86 -0.44
N GLU A 245 23.24 13.27 -1.30
CA GLU A 245 23.10 13.13 -2.75
C GLU A 245 22.92 11.68 -3.22
N ALA A 246 23.59 10.72 -2.58
CA ALA A 246 23.47 9.30 -2.92
C ALA A 246 22.07 8.77 -2.57
N GLU A 247 21.54 9.10 -1.40
CA GLU A 247 20.19 8.70 -0.98
C GLU A 247 19.09 9.36 -1.81
N LEU A 248 19.27 10.62 -2.21
CA LEU A 248 18.37 11.29 -3.14
C LEU A 248 18.37 10.60 -4.50
N SER A 249 19.55 10.22 -5.00
CA SER A 249 19.68 9.49 -6.26
C SER A 249 18.98 8.13 -6.18
N GLU A 250 19.20 7.37 -5.10
CA GLU A 250 18.53 6.09 -4.86
C GLU A 250 17.01 6.24 -4.77
N LEU A 251 16.52 7.26 -4.05
CA LEU A 251 15.10 7.58 -3.97
C LEU A 251 14.50 7.85 -5.36
N LEU A 252 15.18 8.64 -6.19
CA LEU A 252 14.70 8.97 -7.54
C LEU A 252 14.75 7.75 -8.47
N THR A 253 15.77 6.90 -8.36
CA THR A 253 15.83 5.64 -9.09
C THR A 253 14.71 4.68 -8.68
N GLU A 254 14.38 4.62 -7.39
CA GLU A 254 13.23 3.85 -6.93
C GLU A 254 11.93 4.39 -7.54
N ILE A 255 11.69 5.70 -7.47
CA ILE A 255 10.51 6.34 -8.08
C ILE A 255 10.43 6.03 -9.58
N ASP A 256 11.56 6.09 -10.28
CA ASP A 256 11.64 5.85 -11.71
C ASP A 256 11.29 4.41 -12.10
N THR A 257 11.75 3.45 -11.30
CA THR A 257 11.64 2.00 -11.55
C THR A 257 10.33 1.39 -11.06
N GLN A 258 9.57 2.07 -10.20
CA GLN A 258 8.28 1.56 -9.74
C GLN A 258 7.29 1.44 -10.91
N PRO A 259 6.58 0.29 -11.04
CA PRO A 259 5.60 0.08 -12.08
C PRO A 259 4.46 1.07 -11.93
N GLN A 260 4.34 1.95 -12.91
CA GLN A 260 3.22 2.85 -13.03
C GLN A 260 1.98 2.05 -13.46
N VAL A 261 0.83 2.36 -12.87
CA VAL A 261 -0.43 1.88 -13.44
C VAL A 261 -0.70 2.71 -14.68
N PRO A 262 -0.93 2.09 -15.85
CA PRO A 262 -1.36 2.81 -17.03
C PRO A 262 -2.51 3.74 -16.66
N GLN A 263 -2.32 5.05 -16.81
CA GLN A 263 -3.45 5.94 -16.63
C GLN A 263 -4.44 5.69 -17.77
N PRO A 264 -5.75 5.70 -17.50
CA PRO A 264 -6.79 5.53 -18.52
C PRO A 264 -6.79 6.62 -19.62
N ARG A 265 -5.81 7.53 -19.62
CA ARG A 265 -5.68 8.61 -20.59
C ARG A 265 -5.02 8.16 -21.90
N HIS A 266 -4.25 7.07 -21.92
CA HIS A 266 -3.56 6.61 -23.12
C HIS A 266 -3.65 5.09 -23.30
N GLY A 267 -4.43 4.65 -24.28
CA GLY A 267 -4.35 3.30 -24.86
C GLY A 267 -5.01 2.15 -24.13
N ILE A 268 -5.61 2.37 -22.96
CA ILE A 268 -6.47 1.36 -22.32
C ILE A 268 -7.81 1.33 -23.07
N SER A 269 -8.22 0.14 -23.53
CA SER A 269 -9.52 -0.03 -24.16
C SER A 269 -10.62 0.53 -23.26
N ASN A 270 -11.58 1.23 -23.85
CA ASN A 270 -12.81 1.69 -23.19
C ASN A 270 -13.59 0.55 -22.49
N GLU A 271 -13.20 -0.71 -22.71
CA GLU A 271 -13.76 -1.92 -22.11
C GLU A 271 -13.29 -2.19 -20.67
N ALA A 272 -12.18 -1.60 -20.22
CA ALA A 272 -11.70 -1.79 -18.85
C ALA A 272 -12.55 -1.03 -17.81
N PHE A 273 -13.30 -0.02 -18.24
CA PHE A 273 -14.08 0.87 -17.38
C PHE A 273 -15.55 0.95 -17.80
N ASP A 274 -16.45 1.10 -16.82
CA ASP A 274 -17.85 1.44 -17.08
C ASP A 274 -17.99 2.94 -17.33
N LYS A 275 -18.39 3.33 -18.55
CA LYS A 275 -18.48 4.73 -18.98
C LYS A 275 -19.42 5.60 -18.13
N ALA A 276 -20.45 4.99 -17.54
CA ALA A 276 -21.46 5.73 -16.78
C ALA A 276 -21.04 6.02 -15.33
N THR A 277 -20.23 5.16 -14.71
CA THR A 277 -19.79 5.32 -13.31
C THR A 277 -18.32 5.68 -13.17
N GLY A 278 -17.49 5.43 -14.18
CA GLY A 278 -16.03 5.54 -14.08
C GLY A 278 -15.38 4.48 -13.19
N LEU A 279 -16.15 3.47 -12.75
CA LEU A 279 -15.64 2.29 -12.05
C LEU A 279 -15.07 1.28 -13.05
N TYR A 280 -14.37 0.26 -12.57
CA TYR A 280 -13.95 -0.85 -13.42
C TYR A 280 -15.16 -1.58 -14.01
N SER A 281 -14.99 -2.08 -15.23
CA SER A 281 -16.02 -2.89 -15.88
C SER A 281 -16.14 -4.25 -15.22
N ARG A 282 -17.29 -4.89 -15.41
CA ARG A 282 -17.51 -6.27 -14.98
C ARG A 282 -16.42 -7.22 -15.47
N HIS A 283 -16.10 -7.15 -16.77
CA HIS A 283 -15.14 -8.06 -17.38
C HIS A 283 -13.73 -7.88 -16.80
N PHE A 284 -13.33 -6.63 -16.58
CA PHE A 284 -12.06 -6.32 -15.92
C PHE A 284 -12.01 -6.90 -14.50
N PHE A 285 -13.08 -6.68 -13.73
CA PHE A 285 -13.16 -7.16 -12.35
C PHE A 285 -13.14 -8.68 -12.24
N GLU A 286 -13.89 -9.40 -13.08
CA GLU A 286 -13.89 -10.87 -13.10
C GLU A 286 -12.48 -11.42 -13.37
N THR A 287 -11.80 -10.85 -14.36
CA THR A 287 -10.44 -11.24 -14.75
C THR A 287 -9.44 -10.92 -13.63
N HIS A 288 -9.54 -9.74 -13.04
CA HIS A 288 -8.66 -9.31 -11.96
C HIS A 288 -8.89 -10.10 -10.67
N LEU A 289 -10.14 -10.34 -10.31
CA LEU A 289 -10.53 -11.12 -9.15
C LEU A 289 -9.96 -12.55 -9.24
N ALA A 290 -9.98 -13.18 -10.41
CA ALA A 290 -9.36 -14.48 -10.60
C ALA A 290 -7.85 -14.48 -10.25
N ARG A 291 -7.12 -13.42 -10.62
CA ARG A 291 -5.70 -13.23 -10.24
C ARG A 291 -5.55 -13.00 -8.73
N GLN A 292 -6.37 -12.13 -8.13
CA GLN A 292 -6.36 -11.89 -6.69
C GLN A 292 -6.64 -13.18 -5.88
N ILE A 293 -7.58 -14.02 -6.33
CA ILE A 293 -7.90 -15.32 -5.71
C ILE A 293 -6.69 -16.26 -5.72
N ARG A 294 -5.94 -16.30 -6.84
CA ARG A 294 -4.73 -17.13 -6.98
C ARG A 294 -3.67 -16.67 -5.98
N VAL A 295 -3.36 -15.39 -5.96
CA VAL A 295 -2.36 -14.80 -5.06
C VAL A 295 -2.75 -14.99 -3.59
N ALA A 296 -4.02 -14.80 -3.25
CA ALA A 296 -4.54 -15.05 -1.91
C ALA A 296 -4.43 -16.54 -1.49
N ASN A 297 -4.55 -17.49 -2.43
CA ASN A 297 -4.30 -18.90 -2.14
C ASN A 297 -2.82 -19.18 -1.87
N GLU A 298 -1.93 -18.63 -2.69
CA GLU A 298 -0.48 -18.84 -2.60
C GLU A 298 0.09 -18.26 -1.30
N THR A 299 -0.38 -17.07 -0.92
CA THR A 299 0.08 -16.33 0.26
C THR A 299 -0.70 -16.62 1.53
N ALA A 300 -1.76 -17.44 1.44
CA ALA A 300 -2.74 -17.66 2.49
C ALA A 300 -3.33 -16.36 3.08
N ALA A 301 -3.36 -15.28 2.30
CA ALA A 301 -3.91 -13.99 2.70
C ALA A 301 -5.45 -13.97 2.57
N PRO A 302 -6.16 -13.28 3.48
CA PRO A 302 -7.60 -13.12 3.36
C PRO A 302 -7.97 -12.22 2.17
N LEU A 303 -9.03 -12.59 1.46
CA LEU A 303 -9.61 -11.79 0.38
C LEU A 303 -11.12 -11.75 0.58
N SER A 304 -11.68 -10.57 0.77
CA SER A 304 -13.13 -10.38 0.95
C SER A 304 -13.72 -9.62 -0.21
N ILE A 305 -14.94 -9.97 -0.60
CA ILE A 305 -15.72 -9.27 -1.61
C ILE A 305 -16.97 -8.70 -0.95
N VAL A 306 -17.24 -7.43 -1.22
CA VAL A 306 -18.45 -6.73 -0.80
C VAL A 306 -19.30 -6.46 -2.03
N ALA A 307 -20.52 -6.96 -2.03
CA ALA A 307 -21.54 -6.60 -3.01
C ALA A 307 -22.46 -5.54 -2.41
N ILE A 308 -22.63 -4.45 -3.16
CA ILE A 308 -23.47 -3.31 -2.82
C ILE A 308 -24.65 -3.33 -3.79
N GLU A 309 -25.85 -3.42 -3.23
CA GLU A 309 -27.09 -3.39 -3.97
C GLU A 309 -27.71 -1.99 -3.92
N LEU A 310 -28.06 -1.45 -5.09
CA LEU A 310 -28.61 -0.10 -5.25
C LEU A 310 -30.14 -0.13 -5.34
N GLU A 311 -30.78 0.95 -4.90
CA GLU A 311 -32.25 1.07 -4.96
C GLU A 311 -32.79 1.07 -6.40
N ASP A 312 -33.91 0.36 -6.61
CA ASP A 312 -34.45 0.03 -7.95
C ASP A 312 -34.85 1.23 -8.82
N HIS A 313 -35.13 2.38 -8.21
CA HIS A 313 -35.53 3.61 -8.91
C HIS A 313 -34.34 4.47 -9.35
N LEU A 314 -33.11 4.10 -8.94
CA LEU A 314 -31.90 4.88 -9.14
C LEU A 314 -30.94 4.18 -10.10
N ARG A 315 -31.45 3.86 -11.30
CA ARG A 315 -30.70 3.23 -12.40
C ARG A 315 -29.51 4.10 -12.85
N ALA A 316 -28.46 4.10 -12.04
CA ALA A 316 -27.04 4.22 -12.35
C ALA A 316 -26.53 5.39 -13.23
N PRO A 317 -26.77 6.65 -12.85
CA PRO A 317 -25.68 7.61 -12.99
C PRO A 317 -25.20 8.19 -11.65
N LEU A 318 -25.81 7.82 -10.52
CA LEU A 318 -25.55 8.51 -9.25
C LEU A 318 -24.27 8.07 -8.55
N ILE A 319 -24.03 6.74 -8.43
CA ILE A 319 -22.83 6.26 -7.76
C ILE A 319 -21.65 6.20 -8.72
N SER A 320 -20.98 7.34 -8.81
CA SER A 320 -19.72 7.49 -9.52
C SER A 320 -18.56 6.94 -8.71
N ALA A 321 -17.46 6.66 -9.40
CA ALA A 321 -16.19 6.33 -8.77
C ALA A 321 -15.75 7.37 -7.72
N ALA A 322 -16.12 8.65 -7.89
CA ALA A 322 -15.79 9.70 -6.94
C ALA A 322 -16.44 9.51 -5.55
N GLN A 323 -17.59 8.83 -5.47
CA GLN A 323 -18.27 8.57 -4.21
C GLN A 323 -17.71 7.33 -3.48
N ILE A 324 -17.24 6.32 -4.20
CA ILE A 324 -16.74 5.07 -3.59
C ILE A 324 -15.25 5.16 -3.27
N LYS A 325 -14.45 5.72 -4.19
CA LYS A 325 -12.97 5.77 -4.07
C LYS A 325 -12.45 6.30 -2.73
N PRO A 326 -13.04 7.32 -2.08
CA PRO A 326 -12.55 7.81 -0.79
C PRO A 326 -12.57 6.77 0.35
N PHE A 327 -13.34 5.68 0.20
CA PHE A 327 -13.43 4.62 1.20
C PHE A 327 -12.48 3.45 0.95
N LEU A 328 -11.90 3.37 -0.24
CA LEU A 328 -11.08 2.26 -0.71
C LEU A 328 -9.62 2.49 -0.37
N ARG A 329 -8.91 1.41 -0.01
CA ARG A 329 -7.44 1.41 0.00
C ARG A 329 -6.92 1.35 -1.42
N GLU A 330 -5.63 1.62 -1.57
CA GLU A 330 -4.95 1.51 -2.86
C GLU A 330 -5.00 0.11 -3.46
N THR A 331 -5.04 -0.89 -2.58
CA THR A 331 -5.06 -2.31 -2.94
C THR A 331 -6.47 -2.84 -3.20
N ASP A 332 -7.50 -2.04 -2.93
CA ASP A 332 -8.89 -2.42 -3.12
C ASP A 332 -9.36 -2.04 -4.54
N MET A 333 -10.37 -2.73 -5.05
CA MET A 333 -10.92 -2.47 -6.38
C MET A 333 -12.44 -2.42 -6.34
N ALA A 334 -13.03 -1.36 -6.90
CA ALA A 334 -14.48 -1.26 -7.09
C ALA A 334 -14.86 -1.34 -8.57
N ALA A 335 -15.86 -2.16 -8.86
CA ALA A 335 -16.33 -2.39 -10.21
C ALA A 335 -17.85 -2.42 -10.30
N ARG A 336 -18.38 -1.98 -11.44
CA ARG A 336 -19.81 -2.08 -11.73
C ARG A 336 -20.10 -3.45 -12.33
N LEU A 337 -20.88 -4.26 -11.62
CA LEU A 337 -21.31 -5.57 -12.10
C LEU A 337 -22.57 -5.46 -12.97
N SER A 338 -23.52 -4.62 -12.57
CA SER A 338 -24.78 -4.40 -13.29
C SER A 338 -25.34 -3.02 -12.97
N ALA A 339 -26.51 -2.67 -13.49
CA ALA A 339 -27.20 -1.43 -13.10
C ALA A 339 -27.60 -1.38 -11.61
N ARG A 340 -27.68 -2.54 -10.93
CA ARG A 340 -28.12 -2.65 -9.53
C ARG A 340 -27.00 -3.04 -8.57
N HIS A 341 -25.84 -3.47 -9.08
CA HIS A 341 -24.79 -4.06 -8.25
C HIS A 341 -23.43 -3.44 -8.53
N ILE A 342 -22.78 -3.01 -7.44
CA ILE A 342 -21.37 -2.66 -7.40
C ILE A 342 -20.65 -3.70 -6.56
N LEU A 343 -19.49 -4.15 -7.01
CA LEU A 343 -18.62 -5.05 -6.26
C LEU A 343 -17.37 -4.31 -5.81
N VAL A 344 -16.90 -4.62 -4.62
CA VAL A 344 -15.62 -4.17 -4.10
C VAL A 344 -14.81 -5.38 -3.66
N SER A 345 -13.61 -5.56 -4.21
CA SER A 345 -12.63 -6.50 -3.66
C SER A 345 -11.74 -5.81 -2.64
N LEU A 346 -11.58 -6.46 -1.49
CA LEU A 346 -10.80 -6.01 -0.34
C LEU A 346 -9.67 -7.02 -0.09
N THR A 347 -8.47 -6.66 -0.53
CA THR A 347 -7.27 -7.49 -0.37
C THR A 347 -6.75 -7.42 1.06
N ASP A 348 -6.14 -8.50 1.53
CA ASP A 348 -5.63 -8.66 2.90
C ASP A 348 -6.64 -8.21 3.97
N THR A 349 -7.92 -8.52 3.72
CA THR A 349 -9.03 -8.09 4.56
C THR A 349 -9.91 -9.28 4.91
N PRO A 350 -9.94 -9.71 6.19
CA PRO A 350 -10.82 -10.79 6.63
C PRO A 350 -12.27 -10.33 6.71
N TYR A 351 -13.20 -11.27 6.81
CA TYR A 351 -14.64 -11.06 6.80
C TYR A 351 -15.09 -9.96 7.77
N ARG A 352 -14.57 -9.97 9.01
CA ARG A 352 -14.92 -8.97 10.03
C ARG A 352 -14.56 -7.54 9.58
N GLY A 353 -13.40 -7.36 8.97
CA GLY A 353 -12.97 -6.07 8.43
C GLY A 353 -13.84 -5.62 7.26
N ALA A 354 -14.19 -6.56 6.38
CA ALA A 354 -15.07 -6.29 5.25
C ALA A 354 -16.50 -5.92 5.67
N VAL A 355 -17.04 -6.53 6.74
CA VAL A 355 -18.34 -6.14 7.32
C VAL A 355 -18.28 -4.72 7.90
N ALA A 356 -17.20 -4.36 8.59
CA ALA A 356 -17.03 -3.01 9.11
C ALA A 356 -16.94 -1.97 7.97
N PHE A 357 -16.18 -2.30 6.90
CA PHE A 357 -16.12 -1.51 5.68
C PHE A 357 -17.52 -1.33 5.05
N ALA A 358 -18.27 -2.41 4.89
CA ALA A 358 -19.59 -2.39 4.26
C ALA A 358 -20.58 -1.50 5.02
N ARG A 359 -20.58 -1.57 6.36
CA ARG A 359 -21.41 -0.69 7.22
C ARG A 359 -21.02 0.77 7.07
N ARG A 360 -19.72 1.08 7.13
CA ARG A 360 -19.22 2.45 6.94
C ARG A 360 -19.63 3.01 5.58
N LEU A 361 -19.63 2.19 4.54
CA LEU A 361 -20.06 2.58 3.20
C LEU A 361 -21.58 2.82 3.16
N GLN A 362 -22.38 1.96 3.78
CA GLN A 362 -23.83 2.16 3.92
C GLN A 362 -24.19 3.45 4.65
N ASP A 363 -23.45 3.80 5.70
CA ASP A 363 -23.71 5.00 6.49
C ASP A 363 -23.38 6.30 5.74
N ARG A 364 -22.57 6.22 4.67
CA ARG A 364 -21.99 7.38 3.98
C ARG A 364 -22.50 7.58 2.55
N ILE A 365 -22.88 6.50 1.88
CA ILE A 365 -23.38 6.54 0.51
C ILE A 365 -24.90 6.39 0.57
N GLU A 366 -25.58 7.49 0.25
CA GLU A 366 -27.03 7.48 0.07
C GLU A 366 -27.40 6.45 -1.01
N HIS A 367 -28.56 5.79 -0.86
CA HIS A 367 -29.12 4.84 -1.84
C HIS A 367 -28.52 3.43 -1.89
N VAL A 368 -27.71 3.05 -0.90
CA VAL A 368 -27.32 1.65 -0.70
C VAL A 368 -28.45 0.90 0.00
N THR A 369 -29.10 -0.02 -0.70
CA THR A 369 -30.20 -0.83 -0.14
C THR A 369 -29.66 -1.91 0.77
N THR A 370 -28.74 -2.74 0.26
CA THR A 370 -28.16 -3.85 1.00
C THR A 370 -26.69 -3.97 0.69
N THR A 371 -25.93 -4.48 1.67
CA THR A 371 -24.57 -4.94 1.44
C THR A 371 -24.46 -6.39 1.84
N ARG A 372 -23.70 -7.14 1.05
CA ARG A 372 -23.40 -8.55 1.31
C ARG A 372 -21.90 -8.72 1.25
N VAL A 373 -21.37 -9.45 2.22
CA VAL A 373 -19.94 -9.66 2.36
C VAL A 373 -19.67 -11.15 2.27
N LEU A 374 -18.63 -11.52 1.56
CA LEU A 374 -18.19 -12.90 1.48
C LEU A 374 -16.66 -12.96 1.44
N GLU A 375 -16.09 -13.75 2.34
CA GLU A 375 -14.66 -14.03 2.36
C GLU A 375 -14.37 -15.25 1.48
N LYS A 376 -13.34 -15.12 0.64
CA LYS A 376 -12.87 -16.18 -0.23
C LYS A 376 -12.42 -17.39 0.60
N ARG A 377 -12.79 -18.58 0.12
CA ARG A 377 -12.37 -19.89 0.65
C ARG A 377 -11.62 -20.63 -0.45
N ARG A 378 -10.87 -21.68 -0.10
CA ARG A 378 -10.01 -22.41 -1.06
C ARG A 378 -10.74 -22.90 -2.32
N PHE A 379 -12.01 -23.27 -2.20
CA PHE A 379 -12.84 -23.77 -3.30
C PHE A 379 -13.52 -22.69 -4.14
N HIS A 380 -13.45 -21.41 -3.73
CA HIS A 380 -14.11 -20.33 -4.45
C HIS A 380 -13.32 -19.93 -5.71
N THR A 381 -14.01 -19.90 -6.84
CA THR A 381 -13.63 -19.20 -8.08
C THR A 381 -14.25 -17.80 -8.13
N ALA A 382 -13.77 -16.94 -9.04
CA ALA A 382 -14.35 -15.61 -9.25
C ALA A 382 -15.86 -15.68 -9.50
N ASP A 383 -16.28 -16.56 -10.42
CA ASP A 383 -17.69 -16.78 -10.75
C ASP A 383 -18.51 -17.23 -9.55
N SER A 384 -17.97 -18.14 -8.72
CA SER A 384 -18.67 -18.64 -7.54
C SER A 384 -18.88 -17.54 -6.48
N LEU A 385 -17.89 -16.65 -6.29
CA LEU A 385 -17.99 -15.51 -5.36
C LEU A 385 -19.03 -14.51 -5.84
N ILE A 386 -18.93 -14.12 -7.12
CA ILE A 386 -19.83 -13.13 -7.73
C ILE A 386 -21.26 -13.65 -7.72
N SER A 387 -21.46 -14.92 -8.10
CA SER A 387 -22.78 -15.55 -8.10
C SER A 387 -23.35 -15.63 -6.68
N ALA A 388 -22.59 -16.12 -5.70
CA ALA A 388 -23.05 -16.21 -4.32
C ALA A 388 -23.51 -14.87 -3.73
N LEU A 389 -22.82 -13.79 -4.10
CA LEU A 389 -23.14 -12.44 -3.63
C LEU A 389 -24.36 -11.82 -4.32
N THR A 390 -24.65 -12.23 -5.55
CA THR A 390 -25.67 -11.59 -6.41
C THR A 390 -26.95 -12.41 -6.58
N ILE A 391 -26.94 -13.67 -6.15
CA ILE A 391 -28.15 -14.48 -6.03
C ILE A 391 -29.06 -13.80 -5.02
N LYS A 392 -30.21 -13.29 -5.48
CA LYS A 392 -31.29 -12.86 -4.59
C LYS A 392 -31.50 -13.97 -3.57
N SER A 393 -31.44 -13.64 -2.28
CA SER A 393 -32.08 -14.51 -1.30
C SER A 393 -33.48 -14.75 -1.83
N GLY A 394 -33.81 -16.00 -2.20
CA GLY A 394 -35.17 -16.37 -2.54
C GLY A 394 -36.13 -15.92 -1.43
N PRO A 395 -37.41 -15.73 -1.73
CA PRO A 395 -38.34 -15.09 -0.81
C PRO A 395 -38.50 -15.94 0.47
N SER A 396 -37.91 -15.50 1.58
CA SER A 396 -38.15 -16.03 2.93
C SER A 396 -37.84 -14.92 3.93
N LEU A 397 -38.73 -14.43 4.79
CA LEU A 397 -39.95 -15.01 5.31
C LEU A 397 -41.14 -14.05 5.20
N ARG A 398 -42.30 -14.61 4.86
CA ARG A 398 -43.59 -14.10 5.28
C ARG A 398 -43.51 -13.67 6.75
N ARG A 399 -43.81 -12.40 7.03
CA ARG A 399 -44.37 -12.01 8.33
C ARG A 399 -45.49 -13.01 8.64
N ARG A 400 -45.28 -13.85 9.65
CA ARG A 400 -46.35 -14.62 10.28
C ARG A 400 -46.78 -13.82 11.51
N ALA A 401 -48.09 -13.54 11.52
CA ALA A 401 -48.92 -12.95 12.58
C ALA A 401 -48.56 -11.51 12.97
#